data_AF-A0A0T9QZY3-F1
#
_entry.id   AF-A0A0T9QZY3-F1
#
_cell.length_a   1.000
_cell.length_b   1.000
_cell.length_c   1.000
_cell.angle_alpha   90.00
_cell.angle_beta   90.00
_cell.angle_gamma   90.00
#
_symmetry.space_group_name_H-M   'P 1'
#
loop_
_entity.id
_entity.type
_entity.pdbx_description
1 polymer ?
#
loop_
_entity_poly.entity_id
_entity_poly.type
_entity_poly.pdbx_seq_one_letter_code
_entity_poly.pdbx_strand_id
1 'polypeptide(L)' 'MPINETNAAGKAAQFASLLLAISCSSEPVSDFDKGNLLDLAIDASNQVVDYLTLAEANHE' A
#
# COMPACT_ATOMS: atom_id res chain seq x y z
N MET A 1 4.97 4.69 -11.56
CA MET A 1 4.19 5.92 -11.85
C MET A 1 4.06 6.66 -10.53
N PRO A 2 4.36 7.96 -10.47
CA PRO A 2 4.26 8.73 -9.22
C PRO A 2 2.81 8.73 -8.70
N ILE A 3 2.66 8.62 -7.38
CA ILE A 3 1.35 8.80 -6.73
C ILE A 3 0.95 10.28 -6.84
N ASN A 4 -0.31 10.52 -7.13
CA ASN A 4 -0.94 11.83 -7.13
C ASN A 4 -2.28 11.77 -6.41
N GLU A 5 -2.92 12.93 -6.22
CA GLU A 5 -4.18 13.06 -5.51
C GLU A 5 -5.27 12.13 -6.03
N THR A 6 -5.26 11.89 -7.35
CA THR A 6 -6.24 11.06 -8.04
C THR A 6 -6.03 9.56 -7.82
N ASN A 7 -4.80 9.11 -7.50
CA ASN A 7 -4.48 7.67 -7.40
C ASN A 7 -4.06 7.22 -5.98
N ALA A 8 -3.81 8.15 -5.04
CA ALA A 8 -3.45 7.85 -3.65
C ALA A 8 -4.52 7.03 -2.93
N ALA A 9 -5.80 7.40 -3.08
CA ALA A 9 -6.93 6.66 -2.53
C ALA A 9 -7.04 5.24 -3.13
N GLY A 10 -6.80 5.10 -4.44
CA GLY A 10 -6.79 3.80 -5.12
C GLY A 10 -5.67 2.88 -4.62
N LYS A 11 -4.50 3.46 -4.32
CA LYS A 11 -3.35 2.76 -3.75
C LYS A 11 -3.59 2.31 -2.31
N ALA A 12 -4.21 3.17 -1.49
CA ALA A 12 -4.63 2.80 -0.14
C ALA A 12 -5.67 1.67 -0.14
N ALA A 13 -6.62 1.68 -1.08
CA ALA A 13 -7.60 0.61 -1.25
C ALA A 13 -6.96 -0.72 -1.68
N GLN A 14 -5.96 -0.67 -2.56
CA GLN A 14 -5.17 -1.85 -2.94
C GLN A 14 -4.40 -2.42 -1.76
N PHE A 15 -3.77 -1.57 -0.94
CA PHE A 15 -3.07 -1.97 0.28
C PHE A 15 -4.00 -2.66 1.29
N ALA A 16 -5.16 -2.05 1.58
CA ALA A 16 -6.15 -2.63 2.49
C ALA A 16 -6.65 -3.99 1.99
N SER A 17 -6.87 -4.14 0.68
CA SER A 17 -7.28 -5.40 0.07
C SER A 17 -6.18 -6.47 0.17
N LEU A 18 -4.92 -6.08 0.03
CA LEU A 18 -3.77 -6.98 0.15
C LEU A 18 -3.63 -7.51 1.59
N LEU A 19 -3.72 -6.62 2.58
CA LEU A 19 -3.70 -7.00 4.00
C LEU A 19 -4.85 -7.93 4.38
N LEU A 20 -6.05 -7.68 3.84
CA LEU A 20 -7.21 -8.54 4.03
C LEU A 20 -6.99 -9.92 3.43
N ALA A 21 -6.43 -9.99 2.22
CA ALA A 21 -6.11 -11.27 1.58
C ALA A 21 -5.10 -12.09 2.39
N ILE A 22 -4.07 -11.45 2.95
CA ILE A 22 -3.09 -12.12 3.85
C ILE A 22 -3.77 -12.63 5.13
N SER A 23 -4.66 -11.81 5.72
CA SER A 23 -5.23 -12.06 7.04
C SER A 23 -6.43 -13.01 7.03
N CYS A 24 -7.16 -13.09 5.91
CA CYS A 24 -8.43 -13.82 5.79
C CYS A 24 -8.38 -14.98 4.79
N SER A 25 -7.23 -15.30 4.19
CA SER A 25 -7.10 -16.47 3.32
C SER A 25 -7.40 -17.76 4.10
N SER A 26 -8.35 -18.55 3.61
CA SER A 26 -8.67 -19.88 4.13
C SER A 26 -7.57 -20.92 3.83
N GLU A 27 -6.69 -20.60 2.89
CA GLU A 27 -5.49 -21.39 2.60
C GLU A 27 -4.26 -20.71 3.21
N PRO A 28 -3.36 -21.46 3.85
CA PRO A 28 -2.14 -20.90 4.41
C PRO A 28 -1.30 -20.31 3.27
N VAL A 29 -1.23 -18.98 3.23
CA VAL A 29 -0.28 -18.25 2.39
C VAL A 29 1.11 -18.72 2.77
N SER A 30 1.93 -19.13 1.79
CA SER A 30 3.29 -19.58 2.07
C SER A 30 4.08 -18.46 2.75
N ASP A 31 5.04 -18.78 3.62
CA ASP A 31 5.82 -17.74 4.29
C ASP A 31 6.63 -16.88 3.30
N PHE A 32 6.98 -17.45 2.14
CA PHE A 32 7.56 -16.72 1.01
C PHE A 32 6.58 -15.70 0.41
N ASP A 33 5.34 -16.11 0.15
CA ASP A 33 4.30 -15.22 -0.39
C ASP A 33 3.90 -14.15 0.64
N LYS A 34 3.86 -14.49 1.94
CA LYS A 34 3.64 -13.50 3.00
C LYS A 34 4.73 -12.44 3.00
N GLY A 35 6.00 -12.83 2.87
CA GLY A 35 7.13 -11.88 2.78
C GLY A 35 6.95 -10.91 1.61
N ASN A 36 6.70 -11.45 0.41
CA ASN A 36 6.49 -10.64 -0.79
C ASN A 36 5.27 -9.71 -0.69
N LEU A 37 4.18 -10.19 -0.08
CA LEU A 37 2.97 -9.39 0.11
C LEU A 37 3.19 -8.30 1.17
N LEU A 38 3.95 -8.57 2.23
CA LEU A 38 4.34 -7.56 3.22
C LEU A 38 5.26 -6.49 2.61
N ASP A 39 6.24 -6.89 1.79
CA ASP A 39 7.12 -5.96 1.07
C ASP A 39 6.32 -5.06 0.12
N LEU A 40 5.37 -5.63 -0.63
CA LEU A 40 4.46 -4.88 -1.50
C LEU A 40 3.58 -3.91 -0.69
N ALA A 41 3.16 -4.32 0.51
CA ALA A 41 2.35 -3.51 1.40
C ALA A 41 3.17 -2.30 1.92
N ILE A 42 4.43 -2.51 2.31
CA ILE A 42 5.35 -1.46 2.74
C ILE A 42 5.59 -0.45 1.61
N ASP A 43 5.89 -0.93 0.40
CA ASP A 43 6.11 -0.06 -0.77
C ASP A 43 4.87 0.82 -1.08
N ALA A 44 3.68 0.22 -1.07
CA ALA A 44 2.44 0.98 -1.27
C ALA A 44 2.20 2.02 -0.17
N SER A 45 2.52 1.69 1.09
CA SER A 45 2.40 2.63 2.22
C SER A 45 3.37 3.80 2.09
N ASN A 46 4.64 3.53 1.75
CA ASN A 46 5.65 4.57 1.55
C ASN A 46 5.25 5.52 0.42
N GLN A 47 4.74 5.01 -0.70
CA GLN A 47 4.28 5.86 -1.80
C GLN A 47 3.11 6.78 -1.38
N VAL A 48 2.22 6.32 -0.50
CA VAL A 48 1.12 7.14 0.05
C VAL A 48 1.66 8.21 1.00
N VAL A 49 2.60 7.87 1.88
CA VAL A 49 3.25 8.82 2.80
C VAL A 49 4.01 9.89 2.03
N ASP A 50 4.83 9.50 1.05
CA ASP A 50 5.59 10.44 0.21
C ASP A 50 4.66 11.44 -0.49
N TYR A 51 3.52 10.95 -1.00
CA TYR A 51 2.51 11.83 -1.59
C TYR A 51 1.94 12.81 -0.57
N LEU A 52 1.57 12.36 0.62
CA LEU A 52 1.00 13.24 1.66
C LEU A 52 2.01 14.30 2.10
N THR A 53 3.28 13.93 2.30
CA THR A 53 4.35 14.87 2.65
C THR A 53 4.59 15.89 1.53
N LEU A 54 4.57 15.46 0.26
CA LEU A 54 4.65 16.37 -0.89
C LEU A 54 3.43 17.30 -0.98
N ALA A 55 2.23 16.80 -0.72
CA ALA A 55 1.01 17.62 -0.73
C ALA A 55 1.07 18.69 0.37
N GLU A 56 1.47 18.32 1.59
CA GLU A 56 1.65 19.24 2.72
C GLU A 56 2.68 20.34 2.40
N ALA A 57 3.85 19.97 1.85
CA ALA A 57 4.90 20.91 1.49
C ALA A 57 4.52 21.90 0.36
N ASN A 58 3.52 21.57 -0.47
CA ASN A 58 3.03 22.45 -1.53
C ASN A 58 1.84 23.34 -1.09
N HIS A 59 1.32 23.12 0.13
CA HIS A 59 0.22 23.89 0.71
C HIS A 59 0.70 25.02 1.65
N GLU A 60 2.00 25.09 1.95
CA GLU A 60 2.69 26.21 2.64
C GLU A 60 3.23 27.26 1.64
#